data_AF-W0EGL8-F1
#
_entry.id   AF-W0EGL8-F1
#
_cell.length_a   1.000
_cell.length_b   1.000
_cell.length_c   1.000
_cell.angle_alpha   90.00
_cell.angle_beta   90.00
_cell.angle_gamma   90.00
#
_symmetry.space_group_name_H-M   'P 1'
#
loop_
_entity.id
_entity.type
_entity.pdbx_description
1 polymer ?
#
loop_
_entity_poly.entity_id
_entity_poly.type
_entity_poly.pdbx_seq_one_letter_code
_entity_poly.pdbx_strand_id
1 'polypeptide(L)'
;MLNYYRYLWKISWPEVIMTSIISVFLLVRLIEKVRHDLKQYKKWGRLFIILRVGFWSVILGAYLLMFSLDNPDWFEHPKEIQGELQGKSLSNSQDNPYSLQVQEGTQTLSLWVDYRTYKTVNLGDQVKIKVLPNCLEVYQCEVLP
;
A
#
# COMPACT_ATOMS: atom_id res chain seq x y z
N MET A 1 4.37 -2.22 -12.62
CA MET A 1 4.58 -0.99 -11.81
C MET A 1 3.42 -0.01 -11.92
N LEU A 2 3.11 0.58 -13.08
CA LEU A 2 2.00 1.56 -13.17
C LEU A 2 0.64 0.99 -12.74
N ASN A 3 0.30 -0.22 -13.21
CA ASN A 3 -0.96 -0.89 -12.84
C ASN A 3 -1.05 -1.21 -11.35
N TYR A 4 0.09 -1.48 -10.70
CA TYR A 4 0.19 -1.77 -9.26
C TYR A 4 -0.17 -0.53 -8.44
N TYR A 5 0.52 0.59 -8.65
CA TYR A 5 0.22 1.83 -7.93
C TYR A 5 -1.16 2.40 -8.29
N ARG A 6 -1.64 2.20 -9.52
CA ARG A 6 -3.01 2.57 -9.90
C ARG A 6 -4.05 1.77 -9.12
N TYR A 7 -3.78 0.49 -8.86
CA TYR A 7 -4.67 -0.37 -8.07
C TYR A 7 -4.65 0.04 -6.59
N LEU A 8 -3.45 0.19 -6.00
CA LEU A 8 -3.30 0.72 -4.64
C LEU A 8 -4.00 2.06 -4.46
N TRP A 9 -3.85 2.98 -5.42
CA TRP A 9 -4.55 4.26 -5.41
C TRP A 9 -6.06 4.09 -5.41
N LYS A 10 -6.63 3.19 -6.23
CA LYS A 10 -8.09 2.99 -6.26
C LYS A 10 -8.66 2.57 -4.91
N ILE A 11 -7.93 1.78 -4.13
CA ILE A 11 -8.38 1.23 -2.85
C ILE A 11 -8.17 2.26 -1.73
N SER A 12 -7.02 2.93 -1.72
CA SER A 12 -6.57 3.77 -0.59
C SER A 12 -6.53 5.28 -0.88
N TRP A 13 -7.14 5.75 -1.98
CA TRP A 13 -7.10 7.17 -2.37
C TRP A 13 -7.51 8.16 -1.26
N PRO A 14 -8.53 7.92 -0.41
CA PRO A 14 -8.92 8.89 0.60
C PRO A 14 -7.83 9.05 1.66
N GLU A 15 -7.24 7.93 2.09
CA GLU A 15 -6.18 7.88 3.11
C GLU A 15 -4.89 8.51 2.59
N VAL A 16 -4.52 8.23 1.34
CA VAL A 16 -3.36 8.83 0.69
C VAL A 16 -3.52 10.35 0.58
N ILE A 17 -4.70 10.84 0.16
CA ILE A 17 -4.96 12.28 0.06
C ILE A 17 -4.90 12.94 1.43
N MET A 18 -5.56 12.35 2.44
CA MET A 18 -5.58 12.91 3.80
C MET A 18 -4.17 13.00 4.39
N THR A 19 -3.41 11.91 4.29
CA THR A 19 -2.02 11.84 4.77
C THR A 19 -1.13 12.83 4.02
N SER A 20 -1.33 12.99 2.70
CA SER A 20 -0.60 13.95 1.88
C SER A 20 -0.89 15.40 2.29
N ILE A 21 -2.16 15.77 2.48
CA ILE A 21 -2.56 17.13 2.90
C ILE A 21 -1.95 17.47 4.26
N ILE A 22 -2.06 16.57 5.24
CA ILE A 22 -1.48 16.77 6.58
C ILE A 22 0.04 16.94 6.47
N SER A 23 0.70 16.06 5.70
CA SER A 23 2.15 16.12 5.51
C SER A 23 2.59 17.42 4.86
N VAL A 24 1.93 17.87 3.78
CA VAL A 24 2.24 19.13 3.11
C VAL A 24 2.00 20.32 4.03
N PHE A 25 0.87 20.35 4.74
CA PHE A 25 0.57 21.42 5.68
C PHE A 25 1.63 21.53 6.79
N LEU A 26 2.03 20.40 7.38
CA LEU A 26 3.07 20.36 8.40
C LEU A 26 4.43 20.78 7.85
N LEU A 27 4.80 20.31 6.65
CA LEU A 27 6.06 20.68 6.00
C LEU A 27 6.13 22.16 5.66
N VAL A 28 5.07 22.75 5.09
CA VAL A 28 5.02 24.18 4.79
C VAL A 28 5.18 24.98 6.08
N ARG A 29 4.43 24.62 7.13
CA ARG A 29 4.50 25.29 8.44
C ARG A 29 5.90 25.18 9.06
N LEU A 30 6.56 24.03 8.92
CA LEU A 30 7.94 23.82 9.36
C LEU A 30 8.92 24.70 8.57
N ILE A 31 8.82 24.73 7.24
CA ILE A 31 9.72 25.50 6.36
C ILE A 31 9.58 27.00 6.62
N GLU A 32 8.35 27.52 6.68
CA GLU A 32 8.11 28.93 6.96
C GLU A 32 8.71 29.35 8.30
N LYS A 33 8.52 28.51 9.33
CA LYS A 33 9.02 28.79 10.67
C LYS A 33 10.55 28.75 10.73
N VAL A 34 11.16 27.74 10.13
CA VAL A 34 12.63 27.62 10.04
C VAL A 34 13.22 28.82 9.29
N ARG A 35 12.61 29.25 8.18
CA ARG A 35 13.05 30.42 7.40
C ARG A 35 12.94 31.71 8.20
N HIS A 36 11.83 31.92 8.90
CA HIS A 36 11.62 33.11 9.74
C HIS A 36 12.64 33.17 10.88
N ASP A 37 12.84 32.04 11.56
CA ASP A 37 13.63 32.02 12.79
C ASP A 37 15.15 31.97 12.53
N LEU A 38 15.59 31.43 11.39
CA LEU A 38 16.98 31.54 10.90
C LEU A 38 17.43 33.01 10.74
N LYS A 39 16.49 33.92 10.48
CA LYS A 39 16.77 35.33 10.23
C LYS A 39 16.90 36.17 11.52
N GLN A 40 16.45 35.68 12.68
CA GLN A 40 16.27 36.52 13.89
C GLN A 40 17.02 36.12 15.17
N TYR A 41 17.50 34.87 15.37
CA TYR A 41 17.90 34.42 16.72
C TYR A 41 19.37 33.98 16.97
N LYS A 42 19.90 34.45 18.11
CA LYS A 42 21.13 33.99 18.80
C LYS A 42 20.94 32.58 19.41
N LYS A 43 22.04 31.87 19.73
CA LYS A 43 22.13 30.42 20.09
C LYS A 43 20.97 29.81 20.93
N TRP A 44 20.36 30.54 21.87
CA TRP A 44 19.25 30.04 22.70
C TRP A 44 17.93 29.88 21.94
N GLY A 45 17.64 30.72 20.94
CA GLY A 45 16.46 30.56 20.09
C GLY A 45 16.53 29.30 19.22
N ARG A 46 17.74 28.85 18.84
CA ARG A 46 17.94 27.61 18.07
C ARG A 46 17.49 26.36 18.83
N LEU A 47 17.67 26.33 20.14
CA LEU A 47 17.29 25.18 20.97
C LEU A 47 15.77 25.00 21.02
N PHE A 48 15.01 26.09 21.17
CA PHE A 48 13.55 26.07 21.10
C PHE A 48 13.03 25.69 19.71
N ILE A 49 13.71 26.11 18.65
CA ILE A 49 13.37 25.72 17.27
C ILE A 49 13.57 24.23 17.08
N ILE A 50 14.72 23.67 17.50
CA ILE A 50 15.00 22.23 17.38
C ILE A 50 13.95 21.40 18.11
N LEU A 51 13.60 21.77 19.35
CA LEU A 51 12.58 21.06 20.12
C LEU A 51 11.22 21.08 19.41
N ARG A 52 10.83 22.25 18.88
CA ARG A 52 9.54 22.43 18.22
C ARG A 52 9.47 21.75 16.86
N VAL A 53 10.55 21.81 16.07
CA VAL A 53 10.68 21.05 14.83
C VAL A 53 10.64 19.56 15.13
N GLY A 54 11.37 19.10 16.15
CA GLY A 54 11.33 17.72 16.62
C GLY A 54 9.92 17.26 16.96
N PHE A 55 9.14 18.08 17.69
CA PHE A 55 7.76 17.77 18.00
C PHE A 55 6.87 17.58 16.75
N TRP A 56 6.93 18.50 15.79
CA TRP A 56 6.17 18.39 14.54
C TRP A 56 6.66 17.23 13.66
N SER A 57 7.97 16.96 13.63
CA SER A 57 8.54 15.80 12.94
C SER A 57 8.08 14.49 13.55
N VAL A 58 7.94 14.42 14.88
CA VAL A 58 7.38 13.24 15.57
C VAL A 58 5.91 13.04 15.19
N ILE A 59 5.11 14.11 15.14
CA ILE A 59 3.71 14.03 14.69
C ILE A 59 3.63 13.51 13.25
N LEU A 60 4.43 14.09 12.34
CA LEU A 60 4.47 13.66 10.94
C LEU A 60 4.93 12.20 10.81
N GLY A 61 5.94 11.81 11.59
CA GLY A 61 6.41 10.42 11.65
C GLY A 61 5.33 9.46 12.14
N ALA A 62 4.53 9.85 13.14
CA ALA A 62 3.42 9.03 13.63
C ALA A 62 2.33 8.81 12.56
N TYR A 63 1.98 9.85 11.79
CA TYR A 63 1.03 9.70 10.68
C TYR A 63 1.56 8.81 9.56
N LEU A 64 2.84 8.96 9.20
CA LEU A 64 3.46 8.09 8.20
C LEU A 64 3.54 6.64 8.67
N LEU A 65 3.82 6.41 9.96
CA LEU A 65 3.82 5.08 10.56
C LEU A 65 2.43 4.45 10.54
N MET A 66 1.38 5.19 10.92
CA MET A 66 0.00 4.71 10.82
C MET A 66 -0.33 4.31 9.37
N PHE A 67 -0.05 5.18 8.40
CA PHE A 67 -0.28 4.89 6.99
C PHE A 67 0.48 3.64 6.51
N SER A 68 1.73 3.46 6.97
CA SER A 68 2.54 2.29 6.63
C SER A 68 2.04 1.00 7.26
N LEU A 69 1.39 1.06 8.43
CA LEU A 69 0.81 -0.11 9.09
C LEU A 69 -0.53 -0.50 8.45
N ASP A 70 -1.35 0.49 8.10
CA ASP A 70 -2.66 0.26 7.49
C ASP A 70 -2.53 -0.15 6.02
N ASN A 71 -1.53 0.37 5.30
CA ASN A 71 -1.31 0.08 3.88
C ASN A 71 0.16 -0.29 3.57
N PRO A 72 0.66 -1.41 4.09
CA PRO A 72 2.06 -1.82 3.93
C PRO A 72 2.46 -2.04 2.46
N ASP A 73 1.51 -2.42 1.61
CA ASP A 73 1.73 -2.70 0.19
C ASP A 73 2.19 -1.46 -0.61
N TRP A 74 2.01 -0.24 -0.11
CA TRP A 74 2.58 0.96 -0.75
C TRP A 74 4.11 0.98 -0.77
N PHE A 75 4.74 0.30 0.18
CA PHE A 75 6.20 0.28 0.35
C PHE A 75 6.82 -1.01 -0.16
N GLU A 76 6.02 -1.97 -0.61
CA GLU A 76 6.49 -3.23 -1.15
C GLU A 76 6.47 -3.29 -2.68
N HIS A 77 7.24 -4.24 -3.21
CA HIS A 77 7.29 -4.50 -4.64
C HIS A 77 6.19 -5.49 -5.03
N PRO A 78 5.60 -5.34 -6.23
CA PRO A 78 4.62 -6.31 -6.71
C PRO A 78 5.24 -7.70 -6.77
N LYS A 79 4.56 -8.67 -6.14
CA LYS A 79 4.94 -10.07 -6.25
C LYS A 79 4.23 -10.68 -7.46
N GLU A 80 4.96 -11.48 -8.21
CA GLU A 80 4.43 -12.27 -9.31
C GLU A 80 4.49 -13.75 -8.92
N ILE A 81 3.41 -14.47 -9.22
CA ILE A 81 3.23 -15.89 -8.92
C ILE A 81 2.80 -16.54 -10.24
N GLN A 82 3.44 -17.64 -10.60
CA GLN A 82 3.08 -18.43 -11.78
C GLN A 82 2.81 -19.86 -11.37
N GLY A 83 1.65 -20.39 -11.76
CA GLY A 83 1.26 -21.73 -11.35
C GLY A 83 -0.04 -22.22 -11.96
N GLU A 84 -0.39 -23.45 -11.61
CA GLU A 84 -1.62 -24.08 -12.06
C GLU A 84 -2.77 -23.75 -11.10
N LEU A 85 -3.94 -23.43 -11.65
CA LEU A 85 -5.14 -23.22 -10.86
C LEU A 85 -5.73 -24.57 -10.39
N GLN A 86 -5.57 -24.88 -9.11
CA GLN A 86 -6.07 -26.13 -8.54
C GLN A 86 -7.45 -26.03 -7.90
N GLY A 87 -7.82 -24.84 -7.43
CA GLY A 87 -9.03 -24.69 -6.63
C GLY A 87 -9.65 -23.32 -6.76
N LYS A 88 -10.96 -23.29 -6.54
CA LYS A 88 -11.78 -22.08 -6.45
C LYS A 88 -12.68 -22.18 -5.24
N SER A 89 -12.68 -21.17 -4.40
CA SER A 89 -13.52 -21.12 -3.21
C SER A 89 -14.31 -19.82 -3.14
N LEU A 90 -15.54 -19.93 -2.64
CA LEU A 90 -16.37 -18.80 -2.27
C LEU A 90 -16.33 -18.67 -0.75
N SER A 91 -15.79 -17.56 -0.25
CA SER A 91 -15.88 -17.20 1.16
C SER A 91 -17.17 -16.43 1.43
N ASN A 92 -17.75 -16.59 2.61
CA ASN A 92 -18.89 -15.78 3.07
C ASN A 92 -18.49 -14.36 3.52
N SER A 93 -17.22 -13.98 3.35
CA SER A 93 -16.72 -12.64 3.68
C SER A 93 -17.31 -11.60 2.73
N GLN A 94 -17.88 -10.51 3.26
CA GLN A 94 -18.47 -9.43 2.47
C GLN A 94 -17.44 -8.67 1.61
N ASP A 95 -16.22 -8.49 2.11
CA ASP A 95 -15.20 -7.70 1.40
C ASP A 95 -14.47 -8.52 0.33
N ASN A 96 -14.15 -9.79 0.61
CA ASN A 96 -13.39 -10.68 -0.29
C ASN A 96 -14.07 -12.05 -0.44
N PRO A 97 -15.15 -12.17 -1.22
CA PRO A 97 -15.92 -13.42 -1.31
C PRO A 97 -15.31 -14.46 -2.26
N TYR A 98 -14.34 -14.12 -3.11
CA TYR A 98 -13.77 -15.06 -4.09
C TYR A 98 -12.29 -15.31 -3.84
N SER A 99 -11.90 -16.58 -3.75
CA SER A 99 -10.50 -16.98 -3.66
C SER A 99 -10.13 -18.07 -4.65
N LEU A 100 -8.87 -18.02 -5.08
CA LEU A 100 -8.24 -18.97 -5.99
C LEU A 100 -7.09 -19.68 -5.26
N GLN A 101 -6.97 -20.98 -5.49
CA GLN A 101 -5.83 -21.76 -5.02
C GLN A 101 -4.91 -22.06 -6.19
N VAL A 102 -3.69 -21.56 -6.11
CA VAL A 102 -2.69 -21.63 -7.18
C VAL A 102 -1.52 -22.45 -6.65
N GLN A 103 -1.13 -23.47 -7.40
CA GLN A 103 0.03 -24.28 -7.07
C GLN A 103 1.27 -23.73 -7.79
N GLU A 104 2.20 -23.20 -7.02
CA GLU A 104 3.53 -22.76 -7.46
C GLU A 104 4.56 -23.80 -6.98
N GLY A 105 4.93 -24.73 -7.86
CA GLY A 105 5.83 -25.84 -7.52
C GLY A 105 5.22 -26.76 -6.44
N THR A 106 5.80 -26.76 -5.24
CA THR A 106 5.34 -27.57 -4.10
C THR A 106 4.43 -26.81 -3.13
N GLN A 107 4.21 -25.51 -3.33
CA GLN A 107 3.41 -24.67 -2.44
C GLN A 107 2.05 -24.34 -3.08
N THR A 108 0.98 -24.48 -2.30
CA THR A 108 -0.36 -24.04 -2.70
C THR A 108 -0.67 -22.72 -2.00
N LEU A 109 -0.88 -21.66 -2.78
CA LEU A 109 -1.18 -20.32 -2.28
C LEU A 109 -2.66 -19.99 -2.50
N SER A 110 -3.30 -19.47 -1.47
CA SER A 110 -4.68 -18.96 -1.52
C SER A 110 -4.64 -17.46 -1.77
N LEU A 111 -5.21 -17.02 -2.88
CA LEU A 111 -5.22 -15.62 -3.32
C LEU A 111 -6.64 -15.10 -3.45
N TRP A 112 -6.87 -13.85 -3.04
CA TRP A 112 -8.17 -13.19 -3.15
C TRP A 112 -8.33 -12.53 -4.51
N VAL A 113 -9.51 -12.67 -5.13
CA VAL A 113 -9.75 -12.19 -6.49
C VAL A 113 -11.08 -11.48 -6.65
N ASP A 114 -11.17 -10.61 -7.64
CA ASP A 114 -12.44 -10.07 -8.11
C ASP A 114 -13.32 -11.13 -8.78
N TYR A 115 -14.65 -10.92 -8.73
CA TYR A 115 -15.64 -11.77 -9.40
C TYR A 115 -15.33 -12.02 -10.89
N ARG A 116 -14.84 -10.99 -11.59
CA ARG A 116 -14.53 -11.09 -13.03
C ARG A 116 -13.41 -12.10 -13.25
N THR A 117 -12.30 -11.95 -12.53
CA THR A 117 -11.16 -12.87 -12.58
C THR A 117 -11.59 -14.28 -12.19
N TYR A 118 -12.37 -14.42 -11.12
CA TYR A 118 -12.90 -15.72 -10.68
C TYR A 118 -13.69 -16.46 -11.78
N LYS A 119 -14.46 -15.73 -12.59
CA LYS A 119 -15.27 -16.29 -13.67
C LYS A 119 -14.46 -16.61 -14.94
N THR A 120 -13.39 -15.86 -15.22
CA THR A 120 -12.62 -16.00 -16.47
C THR A 120 -11.66 -17.17 -16.47
N VAL A 121 -11.00 -17.45 -15.34
CA VAL A 121 -10.01 -18.53 -15.24
C VAL A 121 -10.71 -19.87 -15.05
N ASN A 122 -10.19 -20.99 -15.54
CA ASN A 122 -10.71 -22.34 -15.27
C ASN A 122 -9.72 -23.18 -14.45
N LEU A 123 -10.22 -24.25 -13.84
CA LEU A 123 -9.38 -25.23 -13.15
C LEU A 123 -8.46 -25.93 -14.16
N GLY A 124 -7.18 -26.10 -13.81
CA GLY A 124 -6.15 -26.64 -14.69
C GLY A 124 -5.49 -25.61 -15.62
N ASP A 125 -5.97 -24.36 -15.66
CA ASP A 125 -5.31 -23.31 -16.43
C ASP A 125 -3.97 -22.94 -15.78
N GLN A 126 -2.94 -22.76 -16.61
CA GLN A 126 -1.69 -22.14 -16.20
C GLN A 126 -1.90 -20.62 -16.15
N VAL A 127 -1.65 -20.02 -15.00
CA VAL A 127 -1.88 -18.59 -14.78
C VAL A 127 -0.65 -17.89 -14.26
N LYS A 128 -0.47 -16.66 -14.74
CA LYS A 128 0.49 -15.70 -14.24
C LYS A 128 -0.27 -14.59 -13.52
N ILE A 129 -0.07 -14.53 -12.21
CA ILE A 129 -0.83 -13.69 -11.31
C ILE A 129 0.10 -12.69 -10.66
N LYS A 130 -0.30 -11.43 -10.61
CA LYS A 130 0.38 -10.41 -9.84
C LYS A 130 -0.45 -10.02 -8.64
N VAL A 131 0.19 -10.06 -7.48
CA VAL A 131 -0.47 -9.92 -6.18
C VAL A 131 0.10 -8.77 -5.37
N LEU A 132 -0.74 -8.22 -4.51
CA LEU A 132 -0.31 -7.43 -3.37
C LEU A 132 0.38 -8.36 -2.35
N PRO A 133 1.62 -8.07 -1.94
CA PRO A 133 2.41 -9.01 -1.13
C PRO A 133 1.86 -9.25 0.28
N ASN A 134 1.25 -8.24 0.93
CA ASN A 134 0.67 -8.40 2.26
C ASN A 134 -0.80 -8.80 2.19
N CYS A 135 -1.63 -8.10 1.40
CA CYS A 135 -3.06 -8.43 1.31
C CYS A 135 -3.35 -9.71 0.53
N LEU A 136 -2.37 -10.25 -0.22
CA LEU A 136 -2.52 -11.42 -1.10
C LEU A 136 -3.69 -11.30 -2.10
N GLU A 137 -4.02 -10.05 -2.45
CA GLU A 137 -5.08 -9.70 -3.38
C GLU A 137 -4.52 -9.60 -4.80
N VAL A 138 -5.24 -10.19 -5.75
CA VAL A 138 -4.85 -10.24 -7.16
C VAL A 138 -5.31 -8.98 -7.88
N TYR A 139 -4.34 -8.18 -8.33
CA TYR A 139 -4.63 -6.99 -9.13
C TYR A 139 -4.51 -7.24 -10.65
N GLN A 140 -3.83 -8.31 -11.06
CA GLN A 140 -3.70 -8.70 -12.47
C GLN A 140 -3.58 -10.21 -12.60
N CYS A 141 -4.37 -10.81 -13.49
CA CYS A 141 -4.31 -12.24 -13.83
C CYS A 141 -4.23 -12.40 -15.35
N GLU A 142 -3.27 -13.18 -15.81
CA GLU A 142 -3.08 -13.54 -17.22
C GLU A 142 -3.10 -15.06 -17.32
N VAL A 143 -3.98 -15.59 -18.18
CA VAL A 143 -4.00 -17.03 -18.51
C VAL A 143 -2.93 -17.27 -19.57
N LEU A 144 -2.03 -18.21 -19.28
CA LEU A 144 -0.97 -18.62 -20.19
C LEU A 144 -1.53 -19.67 -21.16
N PRO A 145 -1.10 -19.65 -22.44
CA PRO A 145 -1.50 -20.63 -23.44
C PRO A 145 -0.91 -22.02 -23.19
#